data_AF-A0AA42BQR1-F1
#
_entry.id   AF-A0AA42BQR1-F1
#
_cell.length_a   1.000
_cell.length_b   1.000
_cell.length_c   1.000
_cell.angle_alpha   90.00
_cell.angle_beta   90.00
_cell.angle_gamma   90.00
#
_symmetry.space_group_name_H-M   'P 1'
#
loop_
_entity.id
_entity.type
_entity.pdbx_description
1 polymer ?
#
loop_
_entity_poly.entity_id
_entity_poly.type
_entity_poly.pdbx_seq_one_letter_code
_entity_poly.pdbx_strand_id
1 'polypeptide(L)'
;MQHYSSERKESALKKMRPPSNISITKLSLDMGISQATLYYWRKQAKDKGQVMPGNGKNAEQWSSANKFAAVLETATLNEAELALYCRKKGLFVEQIAAWKNACLDANANVSEHKKVFQAAAKKDKQQINALEKELRRKDKALAETAALLVLRKKAGCDLGGSRGRMILDADRLQAVILIDEAVLSGAAKYKACAELGITIRTYQRWMSAGVIKSDGRPDSVRPIPKNKLTAGERKRLVDTMNSEAYKSLPASQMVPSLADEGIYLASESTCYRVLHEEKLQHRRGRGQSNDKKVATTHSANGPNQLWSWDITWLPGPAKGFHFYLYLILDVFSRKIVGWEIHDEESAAHAATLIRRTHLREDIRDNPLILHSDNGSPMKGASMLETLYQLGVATSFSRPRVSNDNAYSESIFKTCKYRPDYPYKGFFNIAEARDWVLKFTHWYNVNHKHSGLKFVTPHQRHAGLAKDVLAKRKDVYQQAKLRNPERWSGQTRNWELVDKVHLNPARDRIEIEGVK
;
A
#
# COMPACT_ATOMS: atom_id res chain seq x y z
N MET A 1 -35.15 34.86 78.49
CA MET A 1 -34.97 36.29 78.11
C MET A 1 -35.68 37.14 79.16
N GLN A 2 -35.02 38.11 79.77
CA GLN A 2 -35.71 39.07 80.66
C GLN A 2 -36.76 39.83 79.84
N HIS A 3 -38.04 39.69 80.20
CA HIS A 3 -39.12 40.43 79.57
C HIS A 3 -39.18 41.83 80.15
N TYR A 4 -38.72 42.83 79.40
CA TYR A 4 -38.90 44.23 79.73
C TYR A 4 -40.26 44.71 79.24
N SER A 5 -41.02 45.42 80.08
CA SER A 5 -42.31 45.99 79.70
C SER A 5 -42.19 46.99 78.54
N SER A 6 -43.27 47.17 77.79
CA SER A 6 -43.37 48.15 76.70
C SER A 6 -43.04 49.56 77.18
N GLU A 7 -43.54 49.94 78.35
CA GLU A 7 -43.26 51.22 79.01
C GLU A 7 -41.77 51.41 79.32
N ARG A 8 -41.09 50.33 79.77
CA ARG A 8 -39.66 50.38 80.09
C ARG A 8 -38.80 50.50 78.84
N LYS A 9 -39.20 49.84 77.74
CA LYS A 9 -38.58 50.01 76.41
C LYS A 9 -38.77 51.43 75.89
N GLU A 10 -39.96 52.00 76.04
CA GLU A 10 -40.28 53.34 75.57
C GLU A 10 -39.57 54.43 76.38
N SER A 11 -39.48 54.27 77.71
CA SER A 11 -38.69 55.14 78.59
C SER A 11 -37.19 55.12 78.23
N ALA A 12 -36.63 53.93 77.98
CA ALA A 12 -35.25 53.79 77.52
C ALA A 12 -35.01 54.48 76.16
N LEU A 13 -35.94 54.32 75.21
CA LEU A 13 -35.87 54.98 73.91
C LEU A 13 -36.05 56.50 74.01
N LYS A 14 -36.89 57.01 74.93
CA LYS A 14 -37.07 58.45 75.19
C LYS A 14 -35.80 59.09 75.72
N LYS A 15 -35.10 58.42 76.65
CA LYS A 15 -33.80 58.87 77.18
C LYS A 15 -32.66 58.85 76.14
N MET A 16 -32.76 58.01 75.11
CA MET A 16 -31.81 57.96 73.97
C MET A 16 -32.10 59.00 72.88
N ARG A 17 -33.26 59.67 72.90
CA ARG A 17 -33.64 60.72 71.94
C ARG A 17 -33.26 62.11 72.46
N PRO A 18 -33.21 63.13 71.59
CA PRO A 18 -33.12 64.52 72.02
C PRO A 18 -34.35 64.91 72.87
N PRO A 19 -34.19 65.73 73.93
CA PRO A 19 -32.99 66.50 74.28
C PRO A 19 -31.97 65.77 75.18
N SER A 20 -32.30 64.60 75.74
CA SER A 20 -31.48 63.94 76.77
C SER A 20 -30.23 63.25 76.22
N ASN A 21 -30.28 62.63 75.04
CA ASN A 21 -29.14 62.03 74.32
C ASN A 21 -28.20 61.15 75.19
N ILE A 22 -28.75 60.36 76.12
CA ILE A 22 -27.94 59.56 77.04
C ILE A 22 -27.30 58.38 76.30
N SER A 23 -26.00 58.16 76.52
CA SER A 23 -25.26 57.06 75.88
C SER A 23 -25.77 55.69 76.34
N ILE A 24 -25.71 54.69 75.45
CA ILE A 24 -26.16 53.33 75.74
C ILE A 24 -25.38 52.72 76.92
N THR A 25 -24.10 53.05 77.05
CA THR A 25 -23.24 52.62 78.15
C THR A 25 -23.74 53.15 79.50
N LYS A 26 -24.07 54.44 79.57
CA LYS A 26 -24.59 55.08 80.79
C LYS A 26 -26.01 54.62 81.11
N LEU A 27 -26.84 54.44 80.08
CA LEU A 27 -28.23 53.98 80.23
C LEU A 27 -28.31 52.51 80.67
N SER A 28 -27.35 51.68 80.24
CA SER A 28 -27.23 50.29 80.64
C SER A 28 -26.97 50.16 82.14
N LEU A 29 -26.09 51.02 82.68
CA LEU A 29 -25.80 51.11 84.12
C LEU A 29 -27.00 51.67 84.91
N ASP A 30 -27.66 52.72 84.40
CA ASP A 30 -28.78 53.40 85.06
C ASP A 30 -30.04 52.54 85.17
N MET A 31 -30.34 51.74 84.13
CA MET A 31 -31.60 50.99 84.05
C MET A 31 -31.45 49.47 84.26
N GLY A 32 -30.20 48.99 84.41
CA GLY A 32 -29.87 47.58 84.55
C GLY A 32 -30.19 46.74 83.30
N ILE A 33 -30.23 47.36 82.12
CA ILE A 33 -30.56 46.71 80.84
C ILE A 33 -29.27 46.44 80.07
N SER A 34 -29.13 45.25 79.48
CA SER A 34 -27.93 44.91 78.70
C SER A 34 -27.72 45.86 77.52
N GLN A 35 -26.46 46.22 77.24
CA GLN A 35 -26.14 47.08 76.10
C GLN A 35 -26.63 46.47 74.78
N ALA A 36 -26.53 45.16 74.61
CA ALA A 36 -27.00 44.46 73.41
C ALA A 36 -28.50 44.66 73.17
N THR A 37 -29.32 44.60 74.23
CA THR A 37 -30.77 44.84 74.15
C THR A 37 -31.07 46.30 73.78
N LEU A 38 -30.32 47.25 74.37
CA LEU A 38 -30.45 48.67 74.06
C LEU A 38 -30.04 49.00 72.61
N TYR A 39 -28.97 48.39 72.09
CA TYR A 39 -28.59 48.49 70.68
C TYR A 39 -29.64 47.89 69.75
N TYR A 40 -30.23 46.76 70.12
CA TYR A 40 -31.28 46.10 69.34
C TYR A 40 -32.55 46.97 69.26
N TRP A 41 -33.01 47.54 70.37
CA TRP A 41 -34.18 48.43 70.37
C TRP A 41 -33.94 49.71 69.58
N ARG A 42 -32.73 50.25 69.66
CA ARG A 42 -32.32 51.40 68.87
C ARG A 42 -32.30 51.09 67.36
N LYS A 43 -31.83 49.90 66.97
CA LYS A 43 -31.86 49.44 65.58
C LYS A 43 -33.30 49.30 65.07
N GLN A 44 -34.18 48.65 65.84
CA GLN A 44 -35.61 48.55 65.50
C GLN A 44 -36.29 49.92 65.39
N ALA A 45 -35.96 50.87 66.25
CA ALA A 45 -36.50 52.23 66.18
C ALA A 45 -35.99 52.96 64.93
N LYS A 46 -34.73 52.76 64.54
CA LYS A 46 -34.14 53.31 63.31
C LYS A 46 -34.79 52.72 62.06
N ASP A 47 -35.03 51.42 62.03
CA ASP A 47 -35.70 50.72 60.92
C ASP A 47 -37.18 51.14 60.79
N LYS A 48 -37.81 51.59 61.89
CA LYS A 48 -39.15 52.21 61.91
C LYS A 48 -39.13 53.74 61.64
N GLY A 49 -38.01 54.30 61.20
CA GLY A 49 -37.91 55.71 60.80
C GLY A 49 -37.79 56.72 61.95
N GLN A 50 -37.55 56.28 63.19
CA GLN A 50 -37.40 57.18 64.34
C GLN A 50 -35.95 57.71 64.46
N VAL A 51 -35.81 59.02 64.70
CA VAL A 51 -34.51 59.72 64.77
C VAL A 51 -33.75 59.34 66.05
N MET A 52 -32.66 58.59 65.92
CA MET A 52 -31.81 58.11 67.02
C MET A 52 -30.34 58.51 66.81
N PRO A 53 -29.79 59.50 67.55
CA PRO A 53 -28.47 60.05 67.27
C PRO A 53 -27.32 59.04 67.49
N GLY A 54 -26.64 58.68 66.37
CA GLY A 54 -25.42 57.85 66.25
C GLY A 54 -24.31 58.24 67.20
N ASN A 55 -23.53 57.29 67.75
CA ASN A 55 -22.20 57.61 68.29
C ASN A 55 -21.46 58.41 67.21
N GLY A 56 -21.08 59.65 67.51
CA GLY A 56 -20.77 60.71 66.55
C GLY A 56 -19.57 60.48 65.62
N LYS A 57 -19.65 59.47 64.75
CA LYS A 57 -18.75 59.27 63.61
C LYS A 57 -19.53 58.66 62.43
N ASN A 58 -19.35 59.28 61.26
CA ASN A 58 -19.69 58.85 59.89
C ASN A 58 -21.07 59.25 59.34
N ALA A 59 -21.13 60.49 58.87
CA ALA A 59 -22.14 60.98 57.93
C ALA A 59 -22.29 60.09 56.67
N GLU A 60 -21.26 59.34 56.27
CA GLU A 60 -21.31 58.46 55.09
C GLU A 60 -22.24 57.25 55.21
N GLN A 61 -22.48 56.76 56.44
CA GLN A 61 -23.36 55.61 56.70
C GLN A 61 -24.85 55.97 56.77
N TRP A 62 -25.19 57.23 56.50
CA TRP A 62 -26.58 57.63 56.37
C TRP A 62 -27.18 57.00 55.11
N SER A 63 -28.35 56.37 55.25
CA SER A 63 -29.10 55.88 54.10
C SER A 63 -29.47 57.02 53.17
N SER A 64 -29.67 56.72 51.88
CA SER A 64 -30.04 57.71 50.86
C SER A 64 -31.25 58.55 51.28
N ALA A 65 -32.25 57.92 51.92
CA ALA A 65 -33.43 58.59 52.47
C ALA A 65 -33.12 59.57 53.62
N ASN A 66 -32.19 59.23 54.52
CA ASN A 66 -31.81 60.11 55.64
C ASN A 66 -30.93 61.28 55.18
N LYS A 67 -30.05 61.05 54.18
CA LYS A 67 -29.27 62.12 53.54
C LYS A 67 -30.21 63.11 52.84
N PHE A 68 -31.23 62.62 52.15
CA PHE A 68 -32.25 63.43 51.50
C PHE A 68 -33.08 64.25 52.50
N ALA A 69 -33.53 63.64 53.60
CA ALA A 69 -34.28 64.34 54.64
C ALA A 69 -33.48 65.48 55.28
N ALA A 70 -32.18 65.29 55.53
CA ALA A 70 -31.30 66.35 56.04
C ALA A 70 -31.14 67.51 55.05
N VAL A 71 -31.02 67.23 53.74
CA VAL A 71 -30.99 68.27 52.69
C VAL A 71 -32.31 69.06 52.63
N LEU A 72 -33.44 68.40 52.86
CA LEU A 72 -34.78 69.02 52.87
C LEU A 72 -35.00 69.92 54.10
N GLU A 73 -34.64 69.44 55.29
CA GLU A 73 -34.76 70.18 56.55
C GLU A 73 -33.85 71.43 56.60
N THR A 74 -32.75 71.42 55.84
CA THR A 74 -31.77 72.51 55.80
C THR A 74 -32.00 73.50 54.64
N ALA A 75 -32.98 73.22 53.76
CA ALA A 75 -33.21 74.00 52.55
C ALA A 75 -33.67 75.45 52.80
N THR A 76 -34.30 75.72 53.95
CA THR A 76 -34.86 77.04 54.30
C THR A 76 -34.10 77.75 55.43
N LEU A 77 -32.99 77.18 55.91
CA LEU A 77 -32.20 77.73 57.02
C LEU A 77 -31.16 78.72 56.50
N ASN A 78 -30.92 79.81 57.25
CA ASN A 78 -29.81 80.72 56.97
C ASN A 78 -28.43 80.12 57.37
N GLU A 79 -27.31 80.73 57.00
CA GLU A 79 -25.97 80.18 57.25
C GLU A 79 -25.68 79.94 58.75
N ALA A 80 -26.17 80.81 59.63
CA ALA A 80 -26.01 80.68 61.08
C ALA A 80 -26.84 79.52 61.65
N GLU A 81 -28.08 79.35 61.16
CA GLU A 81 -29.00 78.27 61.51
C GLU A 81 -28.55 76.92 60.93
N LEU A 82 -27.97 76.92 59.74
CA LEU A 82 -27.38 75.75 59.08
C LEU A 82 -26.18 75.24 59.88
N ALA A 83 -25.29 76.14 60.32
CA ALA A 83 -24.16 75.78 61.17
C ALA A 83 -24.60 75.22 62.54
N LEU A 84 -25.67 75.77 63.13
CA LEU A 84 -26.28 75.25 64.36
C LEU A 84 -26.92 73.87 64.15
N TYR A 85 -27.63 73.68 63.03
CA TYR A 85 -28.22 72.39 62.66
C TYR A 85 -27.14 71.33 62.45
N CYS A 86 -26.08 71.67 61.72
CA CYS A 86 -24.90 70.84 61.49
C CYS A 86 -24.23 70.42 62.80
N ARG A 87 -24.01 71.36 63.73
CA ARG A 87 -23.47 71.06 65.07
C ARG A 87 -24.38 70.15 65.89
N LYS A 88 -25.70 70.37 65.84
CA LYS A 88 -26.71 69.57 66.58
C LYS A 88 -26.82 68.14 66.06
N LYS A 89 -26.63 67.93 64.76
CA LYS A 89 -26.76 66.63 64.08
C LYS A 89 -25.42 65.92 63.82
N GLY A 90 -24.29 66.57 64.12
CA GLY A 90 -22.94 66.03 63.91
C GLY A 90 -22.57 65.92 62.42
N LEU A 91 -22.99 66.89 61.62
CA LEU A 91 -22.75 66.97 60.17
C LEU A 91 -21.86 68.19 59.86
N PHE A 92 -21.14 68.13 58.74
CA PHE A 92 -20.42 69.28 58.21
C PHE A 92 -21.25 69.97 57.11
N VAL A 93 -21.12 71.28 56.99
CA VAL A 93 -21.87 72.08 56.01
C VAL A 93 -21.55 71.61 54.58
N GLU A 94 -20.30 71.22 54.32
CA GLU A 94 -19.87 70.69 53.02
C GLU A 94 -20.54 69.35 52.69
N GLN A 95 -20.91 68.54 53.68
CA GLN A 95 -21.57 67.25 53.45
C GLN A 95 -23.02 67.43 53.01
N ILE A 96 -23.73 68.39 53.59
CA ILE A 96 -25.10 68.74 53.17
C ILE A 96 -25.07 69.34 51.77
N ALA A 97 -24.08 70.19 51.47
CA ALA A 97 -23.88 70.72 50.12
C ALA A 97 -23.56 69.61 49.10
N ALA A 98 -22.68 68.67 49.43
CA ALA A 98 -22.35 67.52 48.58
C ALA A 98 -23.56 66.60 48.35
N TRP A 99 -24.38 66.35 49.37
CA TRP A 99 -25.60 65.55 49.21
C TRP A 99 -26.68 66.29 48.42
N LYS A 100 -26.82 67.60 48.61
CA LYS A 100 -27.70 68.44 47.79
C LYS A 100 -27.30 68.37 46.32
N ASN A 101 -26.01 68.52 46.02
CA ASN A 101 -25.47 68.41 44.66
C ASN A 101 -25.65 66.99 44.10
N ALA A 102 -25.36 65.95 44.86
CA ALA A 102 -25.59 64.56 44.43
C ALA A 102 -27.07 64.26 44.15
N CYS A 103 -28.01 64.84 44.91
CA CYS A 103 -29.44 64.72 44.65
C CYS A 103 -29.88 65.48 43.39
N LEU A 104 -29.27 66.64 43.12
CA LEU A 104 -29.51 67.40 41.90
C LEU A 104 -28.93 66.68 40.66
N ASP A 105 -27.69 66.18 40.75
CA ASP A 105 -27.00 65.45 39.68
C ASP A 105 -27.64 64.08 39.39
N ALA A 106 -28.06 63.36 40.44
CA ALA A 106 -28.74 62.09 40.28
C ALA A 106 -30.01 62.25 39.43
N ASN A 107 -30.76 63.35 39.58
CA ASN A 107 -31.95 63.64 38.79
C ASN A 107 -31.65 64.31 37.44
N ALA A 108 -30.54 65.05 37.31
CA ALA A 108 -30.12 65.66 36.04
C ALA A 108 -29.61 64.63 35.01
N ASN A 109 -28.89 63.60 35.47
CA ASN A 109 -28.17 62.66 34.60
C ASN A 109 -28.71 61.22 34.61
N VAL A 110 -29.92 60.96 35.15
CA VAL A 110 -30.56 59.61 35.13
C VAL A 110 -30.60 59.03 33.71
N SER A 111 -30.90 59.89 32.73
CA SER A 111 -31.04 59.48 31.33
C SER A 111 -29.69 59.11 30.70
N GLU A 112 -28.63 59.85 31.03
CA GLU A 112 -27.25 59.64 30.57
C GLU A 112 -26.70 58.31 31.14
N HIS A 113 -26.79 58.11 32.45
CA HIS A 113 -26.32 56.87 33.09
C HIS A 113 -27.10 55.64 32.62
N LYS A 114 -28.41 55.75 32.39
CA LYS A 114 -29.24 54.66 31.83
C LYS A 114 -28.83 54.35 30.38
N LYS A 115 -28.51 55.35 29.56
CA LYS A 115 -28.02 55.15 28.18
C LYS A 115 -26.67 54.44 28.17
N VAL A 116 -25.72 54.85 29.02
CA VAL A 116 -24.38 54.22 29.10
C VAL A 116 -24.48 52.76 29.54
N PHE A 117 -25.28 52.46 30.56
CA PHE A 117 -25.47 51.07 31.03
C PHE A 117 -26.17 50.20 29.97
N GLN A 118 -27.19 50.73 29.29
CA GLN A 118 -27.87 50.02 28.20
C GLN A 118 -26.93 49.78 26.99
N ALA A 119 -26.06 50.73 26.68
CA ALA A 119 -25.06 50.58 25.63
C ALA A 119 -24.01 49.49 25.98
N ALA A 120 -23.53 49.47 27.22
CA ALA A 120 -22.62 48.44 27.71
C ALA A 120 -23.26 47.04 27.68
N ALA A 121 -24.48 46.90 28.23
CA ALA A 121 -25.21 45.63 28.22
C ALA A 121 -25.51 45.12 26.79
N LYS A 122 -25.78 46.04 25.84
CA LYS A 122 -25.96 45.69 24.43
C LYS A 122 -24.65 45.18 23.80
N LYS A 123 -23.52 45.79 24.12
CA LYS A 123 -22.19 45.38 23.64
C LYS A 123 -21.80 44.00 24.19
N ASP A 124 -22.03 43.75 25.47
CA ASP A 124 -21.75 42.45 26.10
C ASP A 124 -22.64 41.35 25.50
N LYS A 125 -23.93 41.63 25.28
CA LYS A 125 -24.84 40.69 24.61
C LYS A 125 -24.40 40.38 23.17
N GLN A 126 -23.89 41.36 22.44
CA GLN A 126 -23.33 41.15 21.10
C GLN A 126 -22.07 40.27 21.16
N GLN A 127 -21.20 40.49 22.14
CA GLN A 127 -19.97 39.72 22.32
C GLN A 127 -20.24 38.27 22.73
N ILE A 128 -21.18 38.03 23.65
CA ILE A 128 -21.63 36.67 24.02
C ILE A 128 -22.18 35.95 22.79
N ASN A 129 -23.08 36.58 22.03
CA ASN A 129 -23.62 35.99 20.81
C ASN A 129 -22.54 35.69 19.75
N ALA A 130 -21.51 36.54 19.65
CA ALA A 130 -20.39 36.32 18.74
C ALA A 130 -19.54 35.12 19.18
N LEU A 131 -19.20 35.03 20.48
CA LEU A 131 -18.44 33.93 21.05
C LEU A 131 -19.20 32.60 20.96
N GLU A 132 -20.52 32.59 21.22
CA GLU A 132 -21.34 31.39 21.05
C GLU A 132 -21.42 30.91 19.59
N LYS A 133 -21.40 31.84 18.63
CA LYS A 133 -21.33 31.48 17.20
C LYS A 133 -19.98 30.90 16.86
N GLU A 134 -18.90 31.47 17.39
CA GLU A 134 -17.54 30.97 17.17
C GLU A 134 -17.34 29.59 17.78
N LEU A 135 -17.82 29.38 19.01
CA LEU A 135 -17.77 28.08 19.69
C LEU A 135 -18.53 27.01 18.91
N ARG A 136 -19.77 27.29 18.49
CA ARG A 136 -20.54 26.38 17.60
C ARG A 136 -19.81 26.06 16.30
N ARG A 137 -19.11 27.03 15.70
CA ARG A 137 -18.32 26.81 14.49
C ARG A 137 -17.12 25.90 14.76
N LYS A 138 -16.40 26.10 15.87
CA LYS A 138 -15.26 25.29 16.29
C LYS A 138 -15.67 23.86 16.65
N ASP A 139 -16.75 23.69 17.42
CA ASP A 139 -17.26 22.36 17.78
C ASP A 139 -17.69 21.57 16.56
N LYS A 140 -18.36 22.22 15.60
CA LYS A 140 -18.74 21.59 14.33
C LYS A 140 -17.51 21.16 13.52
N ALA A 141 -16.48 22.01 13.45
CA ALA A 141 -15.24 21.67 12.76
C ALA A 141 -14.52 20.49 13.45
N LEU A 142 -14.49 20.47 14.78
CA LEU A 142 -13.87 19.41 15.56
C LEU A 142 -14.62 18.08 15.36
N ALA A 143 -15.94 18.07 15.45
CA ALA A 143 -16.77 16.90 15.19
C ALA A 143 -16.54 16.34 13.77
N GLU A 144 -16.51 17.21 12.76
CA GLU A 144 -16.21 16.80 11.38
C GLU A 144 -14.81 16.17 11.26
N THR A 145 -13.78 16.78 11.85
CA THR A 145 -12.43 16.20 11.81
C THR A 145 -12.33 14.87 12.53
N ALA A 146 -12.98 14.72 13.70
CA ALA A 146 -13.00 13.48 14.46
C ALA A 146 -13.70 12.36 13.68
N ALA A 147 -14.84 12.66 13.07
CA ALA A 147 -15.60 11.72 12.25
C ALA A 147 -14.79 11.23 11.03
N LEU A 148 -14.08 12.13 10.34
CA LEU A 148 -13.21 11.75 9.20
C LEU A 148 -12.00 10.90 9.63
N LEU A 149 -11.40 11.18 10.79
CA LEU A 149 -10.30 10.37 11.32
C LEU A 149 -10.75 8.95 11.69
N VAL A 150 -11.92 8.81 12.32
CA VAL A 150 -12.51 7.51 12.64
C VAL A 150 -12.82 6.74 11.36
N LEU A 151 -13.43 7.40 10.37
CA LEU A 151 -13.69 6.83 9.05
C LEU A 151 -12.42 6.27 8.43
N ARG A 152 -11.35 7.08 8.36
CA ARG A 152 -10.07 6.66 7.78
C ARG A 152 -9.46 5.46 8.49
N LYS A 153 -9.56 5.40 9.83
CA LYS A 153 -9.08 4.27 10.63
C LYS A 153 -9.86 2.99 10.36
N LYS A 154 -11.19 3.09 10.24
CA LYS A 154 -12.08 1.93 9.98
C LYS A 154 -12.04 1.45 8.54
N ALA A 155 -11.84 2.36 7.59
CA ALA A 155 -11.87 2.06 6.16
C ALA A 155 -10.81 1.03 5.78
N GLY A 156 -9.57 1.15 6.30
CA GLY A 156 -8.48 0.20 6.09
C GLY A 156 -8.03 0.00 4.63
N CYS A 157 -8.81 0.45 3.65
CA CYS A 157 -8.61 0.30 2.22
C CYS A 157 -8.94 1.60 1.48
N ASP A 158 -8.17 1.89 0.43
CA ASP A 158 -8.43 2.96 -0.52
C ASP A 158 -9.26 2.40 -1.69
N LEU A 159 -10.53 2.84 -1.79
CA LEU A 159 -11.39 2.52 -2.93
C LEU A 159 -11.08 3.41 -4.15
N GLY A 160 -10.12 4.33 -4.00
CA GLY A 160 -9.53 5.11 -5.08
C GLY A 160 -8.88 4.25 -6.16
N GLY A 161 -8.77 4.81 -7.36
CA GLY A 161 -8.15 4.13 -8.50
C GLY A 161 -8.49 4.76 -9.85
N SER A 162 -7.94 4.17 -10.91
CA SER A 162 -8.22 4.60 -12.29
C SER A 162 -9.71 4.50 -12.63
N ARG A 163 -10.22 5.47 -13.38
CA ARG A 163 -11.60 5.50 -13.86
C ARG A 163 -11.98 4.15 -14.48
N GLY A 164 -13.05 3.52 -13.97
CA GLY A 164 -13.53 2.23 -14.46
C GLY A 164 -13.09 1.01 -13.63
N ARG A 165 -12.35 1.18 -12.52
CA ARG A 165 -12.15 0.10 -11.55
C ARG A 165 -13.49 -0.49 -11.11
N MET A 166 -13.56 -1.82 -11.06
CA MET A 166 -14.72 -2.53 -10.50
C MET A 166 -14.56 -2.56 -8.98
N ILE A 167 -15.61 -2.15 -8.27
CA ILE A 167 -15.70 -2.21 -6.81
C ILE A 167 -16.75 -3.27 -6.51
N LEU A 168 -16.35 -4.31 -5.78
CA LEU A 168 -17.18 -5.45 -5.42
C LEU A 168 -18.37 -5.00 -4.56
N ASP A 169 -19.47 -5.73 -4.62
CA ASP A 169 -20.70 -5.34 -3.92
C ASP A 169 -20.51 -5.29 -2.40
N ALA A 170 -19.67 -6.18 -1.84
CA ALA A 170 -19.30 -6.17 -0.43
C ALA A 170 -18.56 -4.88 -0.02
N ASP A 171 -17.62 -4.42 -0.86
CA ASP A 171 -16.86 -3.19 -0.61
C ASP A 171 -17.76 -1.95 -0.70
N ARG A 172 -18.74 -1.95 -1.61
CA ARG A 172 -19.73 -0.86 -1.71
C ARG A 172 -20.59 -0.78 -0.46
N LEU A 173 -21.07 -1.92 0.04
CA LEU A 173 -21.88 -1.99 1.24
C LEU A 173 -21.12 -1.44 2.45
N GLN A 174 -19.87 -1.89 2.62
CA GLN A 174 -19.01 -1.41 3.68
C GLN A 174 -18.74 0.10 3.56
N ALA A 175 -18.48 0.60 2.35
CA ALA A 175 -18.25 2.02 2.11
C ALA A 175 -19.48 2.89 2.44
N VAL A 176 -20.69 2.44 2.08
CA VAL A 176 -21.93 3.16 2.41
C VAL A 176 -22.13 3.23 3.91
N ILE A 177 -21.99 2.11 4.62
CA ILE A 177 -22.12 2.05 6.09
C ILE A 177 -21.15 3.03 6.77
N LEU A 178 -19.88 3.00 6.35
CA LEU A 178 -18.85 3.87 6.93
C LEU A 178 -19.09 5.34 6.62
N ILE A 179 -19.53 5.69 5.40
CA ILE A 179 -19.87 7.07 5.04
C ILE A 179 -21.06 7.57 5.85
N ASP A 180 -22.11 6.77 5.99
CA ASP A 180 -23.31 7.15 6.73
C ASP A 180 -23.01 7.30 8.23
N GLU A 181 -22.18 6.43 8.81
CA GLU A 181 -21.70 6.56 10.20
C GLU A 181 -20.90 7.86 10.39
N ALA A 182 -20.01 8.20 9.46
CA ALA A 182 -19.23 9.44 9.52
C ALA A 182 -20.13 10.68 9.40
N VAL A 183 -21.15 10.63 8.53
CA VAL A 183 -22.12 11.73 8.37
C VAL A 183 -22.97 11.91 9.63
N LEU A 184 -23.45 10.82 10.24
CA LEU A 184 -24.14 10.85 11.52
C LEU A 184 -23.26 11.42 12.64
N SER A 185 -21.95 11.17 12.58
CA SER A 185 -20.95 11.68 13.53
C SER A 185 -20.56 13.15 13.26
N GLY A 186 -21.14 13.81 12.25
CA GLY A 186 -20.96 15.24 11.99
C GLY A 186 -20.08 15.58 10.78
N ALA A 187 -19.60 14.60 10.01
CA ALA A 187 -18.84 14.86 8.79
C ALA A 187 -19.74 15.31 7.62
N ALA A 188 -19.25 16.23 6.78
CA ALA A 188 -19.89 16.48 5.51
C ALA A 188 -19.76 15.26 4.57
N LYS A 189 -20.89 14.84 3.98
CA LYS A 189 -20.97 13.65 3.11
C LYS A 189 -19.92 13.61 1.99
N TYR A 190 -19.64 14.75 1.35
CA TYR A 190 -18.64 14.81 0.29
C TYR A 190 -17.20 14.62 0.78
N LYS A 191 -16.88 15.06 2.01
CA LYS A 191 -15.56 14.82 2.63
C LYS A 191 -15.41 13.36 3.03
N ALA A 192 -16.44 12.76 3.60
CA ALA A 192 -16.46 11.33 3.91
C ALA A 192 -16.26 10.47 2.65
N CYS A 193 -16.91 10.83 1.53
CA CYS A 193 -16.67 10.17 0.24
C CYS A 193 -15.21 10.31 -0.22
N ALA A 194 -14.64 11.52 -0.08
CA ALA A 194 -13.28 11.82 -0.51
C ALA A 194 -12.22 11.04 0.28
N GLU A 195 -12.43 10.82 1.59
CA GLU A 195 -11.53 9.98 2.42
C GLU A 195 -11.48 8.52 1.96
N LEU A 196 -12.57 8.01 1.36
CA LEU A 196 -12.61 6.66 0.76
C LEU A 196 -12.14 6.63 -0.70
N GLY A 197 -11.67 7.75 -1.26
CA GLY A 197 -11.21 7.82 -2.65
C GLY A 197 -12.33 7.80 -3.70
N ILE A 198 -13.58 8.04 -3.30
CA ILE A 198 -14.74 8.08 -4.21
C ILE A 198 -15.40 9.46 -4.27
N THR A 199 -16.08 9.76 -5.38
CA THR A 199 -16.84 11.01 -5.51
C THR A 199 -18.24 10.87 -4.90
N ILE A 200 -18.84 11.99 -4.44
CA ILE A 200 -20.23 12.01 -3.95
C ILE A 200 -21.23 11.50 -5.00
N ARG A 201 -20.95 11.71 -6.29
CA ARG A 201 -21.78 11.19 -7.39
C ARG A 201 -21.72 9.67 -7.48
N THR A 202 -20.58 9.06 -7.17
CA THR A 202 -20.42 7.60 -7.13
C THR A 202 -21.29 7.01 -6.02
N TYR A 203 -21.22 7.57 -4.81
CA TYR A 203 -22.06 7.18 -3.69
C TYR A 203 -23.56 7.33 -4.01
N GLN A 204 -23.97 8.46 -4.61
CA GLN A 204 -25.36 8.68 -5.01
C GLN A 204 -25.86 7.67 -6.05
N ARG A 205 -24.98 7.24 -6.98
CA ARG A 205 -25.31 6.19 -7.96
C ARG A 205 -25.50 4.84 -7.29
N TRP A 206 -24.70 4.50 -6.28
CA TRP A 206 -24.88 3.29 -5.49
C TRP A 206 -26.21 3.32 -4.74
N MET A 207 -26.57 4.46 -4.15
CA MET A 207 -27.77 4.64 -3.32
C MET A 207 -29.07 5.00 -4.09
N SER A 208 -29.07 4.87 -5.42
CA SER A 208 -30.23 5.23 -6.25
C SER A 208 -31.46 4.37 -5.88
N ALA A 209 -32.54 5.01 -5.43
CA ALA A 209 -33.78 4.42 -4.92
C ALA A 209 -33.71 3.77 -3.52
N GLY A 210 -32.74 4.17 -2.69
CA GLY A 210 -32.66 3.72 -1.28
C GLY A 210 -32.11 2.30 -1.09
N VAL A 211 -31.68 1.66 -2.17
CA VAL A 211 -31.07 0.31 -2.19
C VAL A 211 -29.68 0.42 -2.80
N ILE A 212 -28.71 -0.29 -2.22
CA ILE A 212 -27.34 -0.35 -2.74
C ILE A 212 -27.34 -1.20 -4.02
N LYS A 213 -27.16 -0.57 -5.17
CA LYS A 213 -27.12 -1.25 -6.47
C LYS A 213 -25.77 -1.95 -6.70
N SER A 214 -25.84 -3.19 -7.20
CA SER A 214 -24.68 -3.94 -7.70
C SER A 214 -24.05 -3.28 -8.94
N ASP A 215 -22.84 -3.67 -9.32
CA ASP A 215 -22.26 -3.21 -10.59
C ASP A 215 -23.06 -3.77 -11.76
N GLY A 216 -23.77 -2.93 -12.52
CA GLY A 216 -24.53 -3.34 -13.69
C GLY A 216 -23.70 -3.50 -14.97
N ARG A 217 -22.37 -3.39 -14.90
CA ARG A 217 -21.49 -3.60 -16.06
C ARG A 217 -21.49 -5.04 -16.61
N PRO A 218 -21.49 -6.11 -15.78
CA PRO A 218 -21.62 -7.49 -16.24
C PRO A 218 -22.96 -7.75 -16.93
N ASP A 219 -24.05 -7.21 -16.39
CA ASP A 219 -25.41 -7.46 -16.89
C ASP A 219 -25.85 -6.46 -17.96
N SER A 220 -24.93 -5.61 -18.44
CA SER A 220 -25.23 -4.62 -19.47
C SER A 220 -25.54 -5.30 -20.79
N VAL A 221 -26.83 -5.28 -21.19
CA VAL A 221 -27.25 -5.70 -22.52
C VAL A 221 -26.73 -4.69 -23.53
N ARG A 222 -25.67 -5.07 -24.25
CA ARG A 222 -25.10 -4.22 -25.31
C ARG A 222 -25.84 -4.50 -26.61
N PRO A 223 -26.32 -3.46 -27.32
CA PRO A 223 -26.97 -3.67 -28.61
C PRO A 223 -26.00 -4.31 -29.59
N ILE A 224 -26.50 -5.20 -30.44
CA ILE A 224 -25.70 -5.86 -31.46
C ILE A 224 -25.22 -4.76 -32.44
N PRO A 225 -23.91 -4.66 -32.72
CA PRO A 225 -23.39 -3.69 -33.68
C PRO A 225 -24.04 -3.86 -35.06
N LYS A 226 -24.43 -2.76 -35.71
CA LYS A 226 -25.08 -2.77 -37.03
C LYS A 226 -24.20 -3.39 -38.14
N ASN A 227 -22.89 -3.39 -37.97
CA ASN A 227 -21.91 -3.96 -38.89
C ASN A 227 -21.63 -5.45 -38.67
N LYS A 228 -22.35 -6.10 -37.73
CA LYS A 228 -22.22 -7.54 -37.53
C LYS A 228 -22.91 -8.27 -38.69
N LEU A 229 -22.17 -9.18 -39.33
CA LEU A 229 -22.72 -10.06 -40.36
C LEU A 229 -23.95 -10.81 -39.81
N THR A 230 -25.02 -10.84 -40.60
CA THR A 230 -26.19 -11.66 -40.34
C THR A 230 -25.85 -13.14 -40.45
N ALA A 231 -26.72 -14.01 -39.92
CA ALA A 231 -26.53 -15.46 -40.03
C ALA A 231 -26.48 -15.93 -41.50
N GLY A 232 -27.27 -15.31 -42.38
CA GLY A 232 -27.29 -15.61 -43.82
C GLY A 232 -26.00 -15.21 -44.53
N GLU A 233 -25.50 -14.00 -44.28
CA GLU A 233 -24.23 -13.52 -44.85
C GLU A 233 -23.04 -14.35 -44.35
N ARG A 234 -23.04 -14.70 -43.06
CA ARG A 234 -22.01 -15.56 -42.46
C ARG A 234 -22.01 -16.96 -43.09
N LYS A 235 -23.19 -17.55 -43.31
CA LYS A 235 -23.30 -18.85 -43.99
C LYS A 235 -22.76 -18.78 -45.42
N ARG A 236 -23.16 -17.76 -46.19
CA ARG A 236 -22.67 -17.52 -47.55
C ARG A 236 -21.14 -17.41 -47.58
N LEU A 237 -20.55 -16.67 -46.63
CA LEU A 237 -19.09 -16.55 -46.51
C LEU A 237 -18.40 -17.90 -46.26
N VAL A 238 -18.95 -18.72 -45.37
CA VAL A 238 -18.42 -20.06 -45.07
C VAL A 238 -18.55 -21.01 -46.28
N ASP A 239 -19.69 -20.97 -46.96
CA ASP A 239 -19.93 -21.78 -48.16
C ASP A 239 -18.94 -21.41 -49.27
N THR A 240 -18.70 -20.11 -49.50
CA THR A 240 -17.70 -19.64 -50.47
C THR A 240 -16.28 -20.07 -50.08
N MET A 241 -15.90 -19.94 -48.80
CA MET A 241 -14.58 -20.37 -48.30
C MET A 241 -14.35 -21.88 -48.45
N ASN A 242 -15.40 -22.69 -48.43
CA ASN A 242 -15.33 -24.15 -48.59
C ASN A 242 -15.55 -24.62 -50.04
N SER A 243 -15.81 -23.71 -50.99
CA SER A 243 -15.97 -24.06 -52.40
C SER A 243 -14.67 -24.57 -53.02
N GLU A 244 -14.77 -25.34 -54.12
CA GLU A 244 -13.60 -25.95 -54.77
C GLU A 244 -12.51 -24.94 -55.17
N ALA A 245 -12.93 -23.75 -55.62
CA ALA A 245 -12.03 -22.67 -56.03
C ALA A 245 -11.22 -22.08 -54.86
N TYR A 246 -11.83 -21.99 -53.66
CA TYR A 246 -11.27 -21.22 -52.54
C TYR A 246 -10.86 -22.06 -51.32
N LYS A 247 -11.28 -23.34 -51.22
CA LYS A 247 -11.01 -24.23 -50.08
C LYS A 247 -9.54 -24.39 -49.73
N SER A 248 -8.66 -24.25 -50.73
CA SER A 248 -7.20 -24.38 -50.56
C SER A 248 -6.47 -23.04 -50.48
N LEU A 249 -7.14 -21.92 -50.71
CA LEU A 249 -6.55 -20.59 -50.71
C LEU A 249 -6.69 -19.91 -49.33
N PRO A 250 -5.75 -19.03 -48.94
CA PRO A 250 -5.90 -18.18 -47.78
C PRO A 250 -6.90 -17.04 -48.06
N ALA A 251 -7.48 -16.47 -46.99
CA ALA A 251 -8.44 -15.37 -47.13
C ALA A 251 -7.84 -14.14 -47.85
N SER A 252 -6.53 -13.93 -47.71
CA SER A 252 -5.78 -12.86 -48.39
C SER A 252 -5.66 -13.03 -49.92
N GLN A 253 -5.96 -14.22 -50.45
CA GLN A 253 -6.03 -14.47 -51.90
C GLN A 253 -7.48 -14.54 -52.35
N MET A 254 -8.35 -15.21 -51.58
CA MET A 254 -9.77 -15.32 -51.88
C MET A 254 -10.46 -13.94 -51.95
N VAL A 255 -10.21 -13.03 -51.00
CA VAL A 255 -10.89 -11.73 -50.96
C VAL A 255 -10.58 -10.87 -52.20
N PRO A 256 -9.30 -10.73 -52.64
CA PRO A 256 -9.00 -10.11 -53.93
C PRO A 256 -9.63 -10.81 -55.13
N SER A 257 -9.56 -12.14 -55.23
CA SER A 257 -10.16 -12.86 -56.36
C SER A 257 -11.68 -12.66 -56.46
N LEU A 258 -12.39 -12.65 -55.33
CA LEU A 258 -13.81 -12.30 -55.31
C LEU A 258 -14.05 -10.84 -55.70
N ALA A 259 -13.17 -9.93 -55.30
CA ALA A 259 -13.24 -8.52 -55.68
C ALA A 259 -13.03 -8.32 -57.19
N ASP A 260 -12.13 -9.09 -57.80
CA ASP A 260 -11.92 -9.09 -59.26
C ASP A 260 -13.18 -9.58 -60.00
N GLU A 261 -13.96 -10.46 -59.39
CA GLU A 261 -15.29 -10.91 -59.86
C GLU A 261 -16.44 -9.94 -59.51
N GLY A 262 -16.15 -8.82 -58.84
CA GLY A 262 -17.14 -7.83 -58.40
C GLY A 262 -17.96 -8.24 -57.18
N ILE A 263 -17.54 -9.29 -56.46
CA ILE A 263 -18.23 -9.86 -55.30
C ILE A 263 -17.52 -9.43 -54.01
N TYR A 264 -18.24 -8.77 -53.10
CA TYR A 264 -17.75 -8.48 -51.76
C TYR A 264 -18.57 -9.20 -50.69
N LEU A 265 -17.92 -10.05 -49.90
CA LEU A 265 -18.54 -10.78 -48.79
C LEU A 265 -18.15 -10.19 -47.43
N ALA A 266 -16.85 -10.00 -47.19
CA ALA A 266 -16.31 -9.40 -45.96
C ALA A 266 -14.84 -9.02 -46.13
N SER A 267 -14.30 -8.20 -45.21
CA SER A 267 -12.86 -7.95 -45.13
C SER A 267 -12.07 -9.21 -44.76
N GLU A 268 -10.79 -9.26 -45.12
CA GLU A 268 -9.87 -10.36 -44.78
C GLU A 268 -9.88 -10.69 -43.28
N SER A 269 -9.84 -9.66 -42.43
CA SER A 269 -9.87 -9.83 -40.97
C SER A 269 -11.15 -10.51 -40.47
N THR A 270 -12.29 -10.18 -41.09
CA THR A 270 -13.57 -10.82 -40.78
C THR A 270 -13.58 -12.27 -41.27
N CYS A 271 -13.02 -12.55 -42.46
CA CYS A 271 -12.88 -13.92 -42.96
C CYS A 271 -12.05 -14.79 -42.00
N TYR A 272 -10.88 -14.30 -41.56
CA TYR A 272 -10.05 -15.02 -40.59
C TYR A 272 -10.78 -15.25 -39.26
N ARG A 273 -11.50 -14.25 -38.75
CA ARG A 273 -12.30 -14.41 -37.53
C ARG A 273 -13.36 -15.51 -37.69
N VAL A 274 -14.10 -15.54 -38.79
CA VAL A 274 -15.11 -16.58 -39.06
C VAL A 274 -14.46 -17.95 -39.22
N LEU A 275 -13.34 -18.05 -39.93
CA LEU A 275 -12.59 -19.31 -40.06
C LEU A 275 -12.12 -19.86 -38.71
N HIS A 276 -11.70 -18.99 -37.78
CA HIS A 276 -11.32 -19.40 -36.42
C HIS A 276 -12.52 -19.86 -35.59
N GLU A 277 -13.64 -19.12 -35.63
CA GLU A 277 -14.87 -19.49 -34.92
C GLU A 277 -15.44 -20.83 -35.40
N GLU A 278 -15.43 -21.04 -36.72
CA GLU A 278 -15.89 -22.30 -37.35
C GLU A 278 -14.83 -23.42 -37.31
N LYS A 279 -13.64 -23.15 -36.73
CA LYS A 279 -12.52 -24.08 -36.63
C LYS A 279 -12.01 -24.62 -37.98
N LEU A 280 -12.19 -23.89 -39.07
CA LEU A 280 -11.80 -24.30 -40.43
C LEU A 280 -10.31 -24.06 -40.76
N GLN A 281 -9.55 -23.45 -39.84
CA GLN A 281 -8.09 -23.31 -39.96
C GLN A 281 -7.36 -24.58 -39.52
N HIS A 282 -7.26 -25.55 -40.43
CA HIS A 282 -6.46 -26.75 -40.26
C HIS A 282 -5.17 -26.69 -41.08
N ARG A 283 -4.15 -27.45 -40.65
CA ARG A 283 -2.91 -27.61 -41.44
C ARG A 283 -3.25 -28.24 -42.79
N ARG A 284 -2.84 -27.61 -43.89
CA ARG A 284 -3.11 -28.07 -45.27
C ARG A 284 -1.86 -28.72 -45.90
N GLY A 285 -2.06 -29.65 -46.82
CA GLY A 285 -1.01 -30.22 -47.69
C GLY A 285 0.02 -31.12 -47.00
N ARG A 286 1.26 -31.14 -47.54
CA ARG A 286 2.43 -31.94 -47.04
C ARG A 286 2.89 -31.58 -45.62
N GLY A 287 2.20 -30.68 -44.92
CA GLY A 287 2.38 -30.35 -43.51
C GLY A 287 1.65 -31.30 -42.56
N GLN A 288 1.53 -32.59 -42.89
CA GLN A 288 1.16 -33.60 -41.91
C GLN A 288 2.16 -33.51 -40.74
N SER A 289 1.66 -33.49 -39.51
CA SER A 289 2.54 -33.55 -38.36
C SER A 289 3.30 -34.87 -38.42
N ASN A 290 4.62 -34.81 -38.47
CA ASN A 290 5.45 -35.99 -38.19
C ASN A 290 5.02 -36.55 -36.83
N ASP A 291 4.86 -37.87 -36.74
CA ASP A 291 4.67 -38.54 -35.46
C ASP A 291 5.76 -38.10 -34.50
N LYS A 292 5.34 -37.68 -33.30
CA LYS A 292 6.27 -37.24 -32.26
C LYS A 292 7.07 -38.47 -31.80
N LYS A 293 8.25 -38.68 -32.38
CA LYS A 293 9.20 -39.67 -31.87
C LYS A 293 9.48 -39.37 -30.40
N VAL A 294 9.44 -40.40 -29.56
CA VAL A 294 9.77 -40.30 -28.13
C VAL A 294 11.26 -39.98 -28.00
N ALA A 295 11.62 -39.05 -27.11
CA ALA A 295 13.02 -38.68 -26.91
C ALA A 295 13.76 -39.82 -26.21
N THR A 296 14.97 -40.15 -26.69
CA THR A 296 15.83 -41.15 -26.05
C THR A 296 16.22 -40.65 -24.66
N THR A 297 15.86 -41.41 -23.63
CA THR A 297 16.09 -41.06 -22.23
C THR A 297 17.18 -41.97 -21.67
N HIS A 298 18.37 -41.41 -21.45
CA HIS A 298 19.45 -42.07 -20.70
C HIS A 298 19.69 -41.35 -19.39
N SER A 299 20.25 -42.08 -18.42
CA SER A 299 20.56 -41.54 -17.11
C SER A 299 21.91 -42.04 -16.63
N ALA A 300 22.65 -41.18 -15.94
CA ALA A 300 23.90 -41.52 -15.28
C ALA A 300 23.79 -41.29 -13.77
N ASN A 301 24.33 -42.22 -12.98
CA ASN A 301 24.45 -42.12 -11.53
C ASN A 301 25.92 -41.94 -11.08
N GLY A 302 26.87 -41.97 -12.03
CA GLY A 302 28.28 -41.71 -11.81
C GLY A 302 28.96 -41.07 -13.03
N PRO A 303 30.21 -40.63 -12.88
CA PRO A 303 31.01 -40.11 -14.00
C PRO A 303 31.27 -41.22 -15.03
N ASN A 304 31.46 -40.83 -16.29
CA ASN A 304 31.88 -41.70 -17.40
C ASN A 304 30.91 -42.83 -17.76
N GLN A 305 29.62 -42.62 -17.48
CA GLN A 305 28.53 -43.52 -17.93
C GLN A 305 27.76 -42.97 -19.13
N LEU A 306 27.69 -41.63 -19.23
CA LEU A 306 26.96 -40.95 -20.28
C LEU A 306 27.70 -39.68 -20.70
N TRP A 307 28.22 -39.70 -21.91
CA TRP A 307 28.83 -38.55 -22.54
C TRP A 307 27.86 -37.92 -23.53
N SER A 308 27.85 -36.60 -23.57
CA SER A 308 27.22 -35.80 -24.59
C SER A 308 28.33 -35.10 -25.35
N TRP A 309 28.32 -35.16 -26.68
CA TRP A 309 29.30 -34.48 -27.48
C TRP A 309 28.66 -33.79 -28.67
N ASP A 310 29.34 -32.76 -29.16
CA ASP A 310 28.88 -31.94 -30.26
C ASP A 310 30.06 -31.12 -30.84
N ILE A 311 29.82 -30.49 -31.99
CA ILE A 311 30.80 -29.66 -32.70
C ILE A 311 30.27 -28.24 -32.79
N THR A 312 31.12 -27.25 -32.50
CA THR A 312 30.76 -25.84 -32.70
C THR A 312 31.82 -25.09 -33.47
N TRP A 313 31.39 -24.08 -34.22
CA TRP A 313 32.29 -23.23 -34.97
C TRP A 313 32.87 -22.13 -34.08
N LEU A 314 34.18 -21.96 -34.19
CA LEU A 314 34.96 -20.86 -33.67
C LEU A 314 35.31 -19.88 -34.82
N PRO A 315 35.34 -18.57 -34.56
CA PRO A 315 35.67 -17.58 -35.57
C PRO A 315 37.14 -17.71 -35.99
N GLY A 316 37.40 -17.92 -37.27
CA GLY A 316 38.76 -17.98 -37.83
C GLY A 316 39.36 -16.59 -38.08
N PRO A 317 40.50 -16.52 -38.80
CA PRO A 317 41.26 -15.28 -39.00
C PRO A 317 40.54 -14.26 -39.88
N ALA A 318 39.60 -14.71 -40.71
CA ALA A 318 38.83 -13.87 -41.61
C ALA A 318 37.38 -14.35 -41.69
N LYS A 319 36.49 -13.47 -42.14
CA LYS A 319 35.06 -13.78 -42.31
C LYS A 319 34.89 -14.95 -43.29
N GLY A 320 34.16 -15.98 -42.87
CA GLY A 320 33.94 -17.20 -43.65
C GLY A 320 34.96 -18.32 -43.37
N PHE A 321 36.04 -18.03 -42.66
CA PHE A 321 36.96 -19.05 -42.15
C PHE A 321 36.57 -19.41 -40.72
N HIS A 322 36.51 -20.71 -40.44
CA HIS A 322 36.09 -21.24 -39.16
C HIS A 322 37.03 -22.34 -38.70
N PHE A 323 37.19 -22.46 -37.39
CA PHE A 323 37.76 -23.65 -36.77
C PHE A 323 36.63 -24.44 -36.10
N TYR A 324 36.78 -25.76 -36.07
CA TYR A 324 35.79 -26.68 -35.54
C TYR A 324 36.22 -27.18 -34.17
N LEU A 325 35.51 -26.77 -33.13
CA LEU A 325 35.71 -27.26 -31.77
C LEU A 325 34.85 -28.49 -31.54
N TYR A 326 35.50 -29.64 -31.41
CA TYR A 326 34.92 -30.89 -30.97
C TYR A 326 34.99 -30.93 -29.45
N LEU A 327 33.87 -31.18 -28.78
CA LEU A 327 33.82 -31.18 -27.31
C LEU A 327 33.00 -32.35 -26.80
N ILE A 328 33.56 -33.11 -25.86
CA ILE A 328 32.92 -34.21 -25.14
C ILE A 328 32.73 -33.79 -23.67
N LEU A 329 31.49 -33.86 -23.22
CA LEU A 329 31.05 -33.52 -21.88
C LEU A 329 30.50 -34.75 -21.16
N ASP A 330 30.95 -34.98 -19.93
CA ASP A 330 30.31 -35.95 -19.04
C ASP A 330 29.00 -35.37 -18.48
N VAL A 331 27.87 -36.03 -18.77
CA VAL A 331 26.52 -35.54 -18.42
C VAL A 331 26.31 -35.45 -16.91
N PHE A 332 26.85 -36.40 -16.15
CA PHE A 332 26.69 -36.47 -14.70
C PHE A 332 27.42 -35.34 -13.96
N SER A 333 28.70 -35.16 -14.28
CA SER A 333 29.58 -34.19 -13.61
C SER A 333 29.67 -32.84 -14.31
N ARG A 334 29.15 -32.72 -15.52
CA ARG A 334 29.35 -31.58 -16.43
C ARG A 334 30.82 -31.32 -16.77
N LYS A 335 31.73 -32.26 -16.53
CA LYS A 335 33.16 -32.07 -16.83
C LYS A 335 33.35 -32.17 -18.35
N ILE A 336 34.15 -31.25 -18.91
CA ILE A 336 34.67 -31.44 -20.26
C ILE A 336 35.76 -32.52 -20.17
N VAL A 337 35.45 -33.71 -20.67
CA VAL A 337 36.31 -34.90 -20.60
C VAL A 337 37.17 -35.07 -21.85
N GLY A 338 36.87 -34.37 -22.94
CA GLY A 338 37.67 -34.38 -24.16
C GLY A 338 37.34 -33.18 -25.03
N TRP A 339 38.33 -32.65 -25.73
CA TRP A 339 38.13 -31.63 -26.74
C TRP A 339 39.29 -31.60 -27.72
N GLU A 340 39.01 -31.22 -28.96
CA GLU A 340 40.01 -30.98 -30.01
C GLU A 340 39.54 -29.87 -30.95
N ILE A 341 40.48 -29.22 -31.65
CA ILE A 341 40.17 -28.21 -32.65
C ILE A 341 40.85 -28.57 -33.96
N HIS A 342 40.08 -28.53 -35.04
CA HIS A 342 40.48 -28.82 -36.40
C HIS A 342 40.05 -27.70 -37.35
N ASP A 343 40.66 -27.63 -38.52
CA ASP A 343 40.35 -26.71 -39.62
C ASP A 343 39.25 -27.22 -40.55
N GLU A 344 38.93 -28.52 -40.48
CA GLU A 344 37.80 -29.14 -41.16
C GLU A 344 36.93 -30.02 -40.23
N GLU A 345 35.70 -30.28 -40.69
CA GLU A 345 34.76 -31.16 -39.99
C GLU A 345 34.87 -32.59 -40.55
N SER A 346 35.55 -33.49 -39.81
CA SER A 346 35.80 -34.88 -40.20
C SER A 346 35.35 -35.89 -39.14
N ALA A 347 34.81 -37.04 -39.60
CA ALA A 347 34.49 -38.18 -38.74
C ALA A 347 35.74 -38.88 -38.18
N ALA A 348 36.88 -38.81 -38.89
CA ALA A 348 38.15 -39.39 -38.44
C ALA A 348 38.72 -38.62 -37.23
N HIS A 349 38.56 -37.30 -37.22
CA HIS A 349 38.90 -36.46 -36.07
C HIS A 349 38.06 -36.80 -34.84
N ALA A 350 36.73 -36.95 -35.02
CA ALA A 350 35.84 -37.40 -33.94
C ALA A 350 36.27 -38.76 -33.36
N ALA A 351 36.52 -39.75 -34.22
CA ALA A 351 36.96 -41.08 -33.81
C ALA A 351 38.26 -41.03 -32.97
N THR A 352 39.25 -40.25 -33.44
CA THR A 352 40.53 -40.07 -32.74
C THR A 352 40.34 -39.42 -31.38
N LEU A 353 39.54 -38.34 -31.32
CA LEU A 353 39.22 -37.65 -30.07
C LEU A 353 38.56 -38.60 -29.06
N ILE A 354 37.56 -39.37 -29.49
CA ILE A 354 36.83 -40.29 -28.60
C ILE A 354 37.78 -41.37 -28.08
N ARG A 355 38.60 -41.98 -28.94
CA ARG A 355 39.59 -43.00 -28.53
C ARG A 355 40.56 -42.44 -27.49
N ARG A 356 41.12 -41.25 -27.72
CA ARG A 356 42.03 -40.60 -26.77
C ARG A 356 41.36 -40.26 -25.44
N THR A 357 40.12 -39.78 -25.52
CA THR A 357 39.31 -39.40 -24.33
C THR A 357 38.97 -40.63 -23.51
N HIS A 358 38.52 -41.72 -24.15
CA HIS A 358 38.23 -42.99 -23.51
C HIS A 358 39.43 -43.57 -22.76
N LEU A 359 40.62 -43.55 -23.39
CA LEU A 359 41.87 -43.97 -22.76
C LEU A 359 42.27 -43.04 -21.60
N ARG A 360 42.14 -41.73 -21.77
CA ARG A 360 42.53 -40.74 -20.74
C ARG A 360 41.67 -40.82 -19.49
N GLU A 361 40.38 -41.12 -19.66
CA GLU A 361 39.42 -41.25 -18.56
C GLU A 361 39.39 -42.69 -17.99
N ASP A 362 40.28 -43.56 -18.46
CA ASP A 362 40.50 -44.94 -18.00
C ASP A 362 39.22 -45.78 -17.91
N ILE A 363 38.41 -45.73 -18.97
CA ILE A 363 37.13 -46.44 -19.02
C ILE A 363 37.38 -47.88 -19.43
N ARG A 364 37.32 -48.81 -18.47
CA ARG A 364 37.54 -50.25 -18.71
C ARG A 364 36.28 -51.08 -18.50
N ASP A 365 35.68 -50.96 -17.31
CA ASP A 365 34.64 -51.90 -16.84
C ASP A 365 33.23 -51.30 -16.83
N ASN A 366 33.06 -50.03 -17.22
CA ASN A 366 31.78 -49.34 -17.18
C ASN A 366 31.19 -49.16 -18.58
N PRO A 367 29.93 -49.56 -18.81
CA PRO A 367 29.27 -49.29 -20.08
C PRO A 367 29.12 -47.78 -20.27
N LEU A 368 29.75 -47.26 -21.32
CA LEU A 368 29.67 -45.86 -21.70
C LEU A 368 28.66 -45.69 -22.84
N ILE A 369 27.77 -44.72 -22.68
CA ILE A 369 26.88 -44.26 -23.75
C ILE A 369 27.40 -42.92 -24.26
N LEU A 370 27.57 -42.80 -25.58
CA LEU A 370 27.89 -41.55 -26.25
C LEU A 370 26.64 -41.01 -26.96
N HIS A 371 26.16 -39.86 -26.51
CA HIS A 371 25.03 -39.16 -27.09
C HIS A 371 25.45 -38.02 -28.01
N SER A 372 24.94 -38.00 -29.24
CA SER A 372 25.22 -36.99 -30.27
C SER A 372 23.97 -36.47 -30.96
N ASP A 373 24.10 -35.33 -31.62
CA ASP A 373 23.13 -34.90 -32.62
C ASP A 373 23.22 -35.75 -33.92
N ASN A 374 22.28 -35.55 -34.84
CA ASN A 374 22.18 -36.29 -36.10
C ASN A 374 23.10 -35.80 -37.23
N GLY A 375 24.15 -35.04 -36.90
CA GLY A 375 25.09 -34.46 -37.86
C GLY A 375 25.87 -35.49 -38.68
N SER A 376 26.41 -35.06 -39.83
CA SER A 376 27.15 -35.93 -40.77
C SER A 376 28.37 -36.63 -40.12
N PRO A 377 29.24 -35.95 -39.34
CA PRO A 377 30.40 -36.61 -38.72
C PRO A 377 30.00 -37.64 -37.66
N MET A 378 28.83 -37.47 -37.06
CA MET A 378 28.29 -38.35 -36.02
C MET A 378 27.86 -39.70 -36.60
N LYS A 379 27.68 -39.79 -37.93
CA LYS A 379 27.20 -40.97 -38.65
C LYS A 379 28.26 -41.60 -39.57
N GLY A 380 29.50 -41.08 -39.54
CA GLY A 380 30.58 -41.61 -40.36
C GLY A 380 30.94 -43.05 -39.98
N ALA A 381 31.19 -43.91 -40.98
CA ALA A 381 31.52 -45.32 -40.77
C ALA A 381 32.73 -45.51 -39.83
N SER A 382 33.80 -44.72 -40.03
CA SER A 382 35.01 -44.77 -39.20
C SER A 382 34.76 -44.44 -37.73
N MET A 383 33.80 -43.54 -37.45
CA MET A 383 33.41 -43.19 -36.08
C MET A 383 32.64 -44.34 -35.44
N LEU A 384 31.65 -44.90 -36.14
CA LEU A 384 30.86 -46.03 -35.63
C LEU A 384 31.71 -47.27 -35.39
N GLU A 385 32.66 -47.57 -36.26
CA GLU A 385 33.61 -48.67 -36.09
C GLU A 385 34.47 -48.48 -34.84
N THR A 386 34.98 -47.27 -34.63
CA THR A 386 35.78 -46.95 -33.43
C THR A 386 34.96 -47.12 -32.15
N LEU A 387 33.70 -46.67 -32.15
CA LEU A 387 32.82 -46.86 -31.00
C LEU A 387 32.54 -48.33 -30.70
N TYR A 388 32.33 -49.14 -31.75
CA TYR A 388 32.15 -50.58 -31.62
C TYR A 388 33.39 -51.25 -31.02
N GLN A 389 34.59 -50.91 -31.51
CA GLN A 389 35.85 -51.44 -30.98
C GLN A 389 36.09 -51.06 -29.50
N LEU A 390 35.61 -49.89 -29.07
CA LEU A 390 35.71 -49.41 -27.69
C LEU A 390 34.55 -49.90 -26.79
N GLY A 391 33.58 -50.65 -27.32
CA GLY A 391 32.40 -51.08 -26.57
C GLY A 391 31.48 -49.94 -26.14
N VAL A 392 31.50 -48.80 -26.84
CA VAL A 392 30.71 -47.60 -26.51
C VAL A 392 29.39 -47.63 -27.25
N ALA A 393 28.28 -47.54 -26.52
CA ALA A 393 26.94 -47.53 -27.10
C ALA A 393 26.58 -46.13 -27.65
N THR A 394 26.02 -46.07 -28.86
CA THR A 394 25.60 -44.81 -29.48
C THR A 394 24.16 -44.44 -29.13
N SER A 395 23.94 -43.16 -28.85
CA SER A 395 22.62 -42.56 -28.70
C SER A 395 22.54 -41.32 -29.60
N PHE A 396 21.41 -41.12 -30.29
CA PHE A 396 21.20 -39.96 -31.16
C PHE A 396 19.97 -39.16 -30.74
N SER A 397 20.03 -37.85 -30.94
CA SER A 397 18.89 -36.94 -30.86
C SER A 397 17.77 -37.35 -31.84
N ARG A 398 16.58 -36.78 -31.69
CA ARG A 398 15.56 -36.89 -32.74
C ARG A 398 15.91 -36.00 -33.94
N PRO A 399 15.58 -36.41 -35.17
CA PRO A 399 15.79 -35.55 -36.34
C PRO A 399 15.11 -34.19 -36.16
N ARG A 400 15.87 -33.11 -36.36
CA ARG A 400 15.42 -31.70 -36.30
C ARG A 400 14.97 -31.22 -34.90
N VAL A 401 15.55 -31.76 -33.82
CA VAL A 401 15.30 -31.32 -32.45
C VAL A 401 16.61 -31.08 -31.70
N SER A 402 17.05 -29.81 -31.64
CA SER A 402 18.31 -29.45 -30.97
C SER A 402 18.24 -29.62 -29.43
N ASN A 403 17.04 -29.44 -28.85
CA ASN A 403 16.79 -29.58 -27.42
C ASN A 403 17.15 -30.95 -26.82
N ASP A 404 17.29 -32.00 -27.64
CA ASP A 404 17.63 -33.34 -27.15
C ASP A 404 19.12 -33.44 -26.73
N ASN A 405 19.96 -32.44 -27.09
CA ASN A 405 21.38 -32.32 -26.72
C ASN A 405 21.68 -31.07 -25.85
N ALA A 406 20.75 -30.70 -24.96
CA ALA A 406 20.81 -29.48 -24.15
C ALA A 406 22.11 -29.28 -23.33
N TYR A 407 22.82 -30.37 -23.01
CA TYR A 407 24.06 -30.35 -22.25
C TYR A 407 25.20 -29.72 -23.05
N SER A 408 25.38 -30.16 -24.30
CA SER A 408 26.38 -29.60 -25.23
C SER A 408 26.06 -28.15 -25.60
N GLU A 409 24.78 -27.84 -25.85
CA GLU A 409 24.35 -26.47 -26.13
C GLU A 409 24.67 -25.52 -24.96
N SER A 410 24.42 -25.96 -23.71
CA SER A 410 24.69 -25.15 -22.52
C SER A 410 26.18 -24.86 -22.34
N ILE A 411 27.07 -25.82 -22.61
CA ILE A 411 28.52 -25.57 -22.51
C ILE A 411 29.00 -24.66 -23.63
N PHE A 412 28.51 -24.80 -24.86
CA PHE A 412 28.88 -23.87 -25.93
C PHE A 412 28.39 -22.46 -25.68
N LYS A 413 27.20 -22.29 -25.10
CA LYS A 413 26.75 -20.98 -24.62
C LYS A 413 27.72 -20.42 -23.58
N THR A 414 28.13 -21.23 -22.60
CA THR A 414 29.10 -20.80 -21.58
C THR A 414 30.46 -20.41 -22.19
N CYS A 415 30.92 -21.17 -23.20
CA CYS A 415 32.13 -20.89 -23.95
C CYS A 415 32.05 -19.55 -24.70
N LYS A 416 30.95 -19.33 -25.44
CA LYS A 416 30.78 -18.17 -26.35
C LYS A 416 30.37 -16.88 -25.65
N TYR A 417 29.91 -16.93 -24.40
CA TYR A 417 29.50 -15.75 -23.62
C TYR A 417 30.55 -15.30 -22.60
N ARG A 418 31.73 -15.94 -22.58
CA ARG A 418 32.85 -15.52 -21.75
C ARG A 418 33.35 -14.14 -22.18
N PRO A 419 33.66 -13.22 -21.25
CA PRO A 419 34.12 -11.86 -21.61
C PRO A 419 35.41 -11.85 -22.44
N ASP A 420 36.27 -12.86 -22.27
CA ASP A 420 37.52 -13.05 -23.00
C ASP A 420 37.36 -13.91 -24.27
N TYR A 421 36.12 -14.18 -24.72
CA TYR A 421 35.88 -14.88 -25.98
C TYR A 421 36.30 -14.01 -27.17
N PRO A 422 37.13 -14.51 -28.10
CA PRO A 422 37.68 -13.69 -29.19
C PRO A 422 36.67 -13.55 -30.33
N TYR A 423 35.69 -12.67 -30.16
CA TYR A 423 34.68 -12.39 -31.19
C TYR A 423 35.27 -11.85 -32.50
N LYS A 424 36.48 -11.29 -32.46
CA LYS A 424 37.20 -10.80 -33.64
C LYS A 424 37.87 -11.93 -34.45
N GLY A 425 37.84 -13.16 -33.97
CA GLY A 425 38.50 -14.30 -34.60
C GLY A 425 39.83 -14.67 -33.97
N PHE A 426 40.25 -15.92 -34.20
CA PHE A 426 41.58 -16.43 -33.89
C PHE A 426 42.49 -16.27 -35.11
N PHE A 427 43.75 -15.85 -34.92
CA PHE A 427 44.68 -15.67 -36.04
C PHE A 427 45.08 -17.01 -36.68
N ASN A 428 45.24 -18.06 -35.86
CA ASN A 428 45.55 -19.40 -36.32
C ASN A 428 44.96 -20.47 -35.38
N ILE A 429 45.04 -21.74 -35.81
CA ILE A 429 44.52 -22.86 -35.04
C ILE A 429 45.23 -23.07 -33.70
N ALA A 430 46.51 -22.69 -33.58
CA ALA A 430 47.28 -22.82 -32.35
C ALA A 430 46.78 -21.87 -31.26
N GLU A 431 46.44 -20.62 -31.61
CA GLU A 431 45.79 -19.67 -30.70
C GLU A 431 44.42 -20.16 -30.25
N ALA A 432 43.62 -20.72 -31.18
CA ALA A 432 42.34 -21.32 -30.83
C ALA A 432 42.52 -22.46 -29.81
N ARG A 433 43.52 -23.33 -30.01
CA ARG A 433 43.84 -24.44 -29.10
C ARG A 433 44.30 -23.95 -27.73
N ASP A 434 45.19 -22.96 -27.67
CA ASP A 434 45.65 -22.38 -26.40
C ASP A 434 44.49 -21.73 -25.62
N TRP A 435 43.61 -21.00 -26.29
CA TRP A 435 42.45 -20.39 -25.66
C TRP A 435 41.47 -21.44 -25.14
N VAL A 436 41.14 -22.48 -25.92
CA VAL A 436 40.24 -23.55 -25.47
C VAL A 436 40.87 -24.37 -24.33
N LEU A 437 42.19 -24.57 -24.33
CA LEU A 437 42.89 -25.19 -23.19
C LEU A 437 42.68 -24.39 -21.91
N LYS A 438 42.87 -23.07 -21.95
CA LYS A 438 42.62 -22.18 -20.81
C LYS A 438 41.15 -22.20 -20.38
N PHE A 439 40.23 -22.14 -21.34
CA PHE A 439 38.79 -22.20 -21.10
C PHE A 439 38.38 -23.51 -20.41
N THR A 440 38.84 -24.66 -20.93
CA THR A 440 38.47 -25.98 -20.41
C THR A 440 39.02 -26.21 -19.01
N HIS A 441 40.26 -25.76 -18.73
CA HIS A 441 40.82 -25.78 -17.38
C HIS A 441 39.98 -24.93 -16.42
N TRP A 442 39.70 -23.67 -16.77
CA TRP A 442 38.87 -22.78 -15.97
C TRP A 442 37.47 -23.38 -15.72
N TYR A 443 36.82 -23.89 -16.76
CA TYR A 443 35.49 -24.45 -16.65
C TYR A 443 35.46 -25.68 -15.74
N ASN A 444 36.42 -26.59 -15.89
CA ASN A 444 36.46 -27.81 -15.09
C ASN A 444 36.84 -27.54 -13.63
N VAL A 445 37.82 -26.66 -13.38
CA VAL A 445 38.48 -26.55 -12.07
C VAL A 445 38.04 -25.32 -11.28
N ASN A 446 37.71 -24.21 -11.93
CA ASN A 446 37.41 -22.94 -11.25
C ASN A 446 35.91 -22.60 -11.28
N HIS A 447 35.23 -22.85 -12.40
CA HIS A 447 33.84 -22.47 -12.60
C HIS A 447 32.89 -23.20 -11.64
N LYS A 448 32.10 -22.44 -10.88
CA LYS A 448 31.10 -22.97 -9.96
C LYS A 448 29.79 -23.17 -10.71
N HIS A 449 29.52 -24.41 -11.12
CA HIS A 449 28.41 -24.71 -12.02
C HIS A 449 27.07 -24.69 -11.28
N SER A 450 26.13 -23.85 -11.73
CA SER A 450 24.83 -23.68 -11.07
C SER A 450 24.00 -24.98 -11.04
N GLY A 451 24.02 -25.74 -12.13
CA GLY A 451 23.38 -27.05 -12.24
C GLY A 451 23.98 -28.14 -11.32
N LEU A 452 25.14 -27.86 -10.70
CA LEU A 452 25.79 -28.74 -9.74
C LEU A 452 25.80 -28.12 -8.33
N LYS A 453 24.84 -27.25 -8.01
CA LYS A 453 24.81 -26.55 -6.71
C LYS A 453 26.15 -25.85 -6.41
N PHE A 454 26.76 -25.28 -7.45
CA PHE A 454 27.99 -24.49 -7.37
C PHE A 454 29.21 -25.29 -6.87
N VAL A 455 29.28 -26.61 -7.04
CA VAL A 455 30.57 -27.31 -7.08
C VAL A 455 31.17 -27.19 -8.49
N THR A 456 32.47 -27.42 -8.62
CA THR A 456 33.11 -27.42 -9.94
C THR A 456 32.84 -28.75 -10.64
N PRO A 457 32.82 -28.78 -11.98
CA PRO A 457 32.68 -30.02 -12.71
C PRO A 457 33.71 -31.09 -12.30
N HIS A 458 34.97 -30.68 -12.11
CA HIS A 458 36.03 -31.57 -11.63
C HIS A 458 35.74 -32.12 -10.23
N GLN A 459 35.27 -31.28 -9.27
CA GLN A 459 34.92 -31.73 -7.93
C GLN A 459 33.79 -32.78 -7.95
N ARG A 460 32.79 -32.62 -8.82
CA ARG A 460 31.73 -33.63 -8.97
C ARG A 460 32.27 -34.91 -9.60
N HIS A 461 33.11 -34.78 -10.62
CA HIS A 461 33.70 -35.91 -11.33
C HIS A 461 34.62 -36.76 -10.45
N ALA A 462 35.43 -36.12 -9.61
CA ALA A 462 36.35 -36.78 -8.68
C ALA A 462 35.69 -37.27 -7.37
N GLY A 463 34.35 -37.19 -7.25
CA GLY A 463 33.63 -37.62 -6.04
C GLY A 463 33.69 -36.68 -4.84
N LEU A 464 34.40 -35.55 -4.94
CA LEU A 464 34.61 -34.58 -3.85
C LEU A 464 33.39 -33.69 -3.54
N ALA A 465 32.35 -33.75 -4.35
CA ALA A 465 31.20 -32.85 -4.24
C ALA A 465 30.43 -32.99 -2.91
N LYS A 466 30.31 -34.21 -2.37
CA LYS A 466 29.57 -34.47 -1.12
C LYS A 466 30.18 -33.70 0.05
N ASP A 467 31.50 -33.80 0.21
CA ASP A 467 32.23 -33.14 1.31
C ASP A 467 32.19 -31.61 1.19
N VAL A 468 32.34 -31.09 -0.02
CA VAL A 468 32.28 -29.65 -0.29
C VAL A 468 30.89 -29.09 0.06
N LEU A 469 29.84 -29.82 -0.26
CA LEU A 469 28.46 -29.39 -0.01
C LEU A 469 28.06 -29.55 1.46
N ALA A 470 28.52 -30.60 2.13
CA ALA A 470 28.34 -30.78 3.57
C ALA A 470 28.94 -29.60 4.35
N LYS A 471 30.20 -29.24 4.08
CA LYS A 471 30.86 -28.08 4.69
C LYS A 471 30.08 -26.77 4.45
N ARG A 472 29.51 -26.59 3.26
CA ARG A 472 28.68 -25.40 2.95
C ARG A 472 27.34 -25.40 3.69
N LYS A 473 26.71 -26.56 3.83
CA LYS A 473 25.48 -26.75 4.61
C LYS A 473 25.74 -26.34 6.06
N ASP A 474 26.83 -26.80 6.66
CA ASP A 474 27.23 -26.45 8.02
C ASP A 474 27.46 -24.95 8.19
N VAL A 475 28.21 -24.32 7.28
CA VAL A 475 28.46 -22.86 7.32
C VAL A 475 27.15 -22.07 7.29
N TYR A 476 26.20 -22.46 6.43
CA TYR A 476 24.89 -21.78 6.33
C TYR A 476 24.03 -22.02 7.57
N GLN A 477 24.06 -23.23 8.14
CA GLN A 477 23.35 -23.54 9.37
C GLN A 477 23.91 -22.74 10.54
N GLN A 478 25.24 -22.69 10.70
CA GLN A 478 25.90 -21.89 11.73
C GLN A 478 25.62 -20.39 11.57
N ALA A 479 25.63 -19.87 10.35
CA ALA A 479 25.29 -18.47 10.08
C ALA A 479 23.83 -18.17 10.45
N LYS A 480 22.90 -19.09 10.17
CA LYS A 480 21.49 -18.98 10.55
C LYS A 480 21.29 -19.02 12.06
N LEU A 481 22.00 -19.91 12.77
CA LEU A 481 21.95 -19.96 14.23
C LEU A 481 22.45 -18.67 14.87
N ARG A 482 23.48 -18.03 14.30
CA ARG A 482 24.02 -16.75 14.83
C ARG A 482 23.10 -15.56 14.63
N ASN A 483 22.31 -15.52 13.55
CA ASN A 483 21.46 -14.37 13.22
C ASN A 483 20.11 -14.85 12.62
N PRO A 484 19.19 -15.39 13.42
CA PRO A 484 17.98 -16.04 12.92
C PRO A 484 17.10 -15.12 12.07
N GLU A 485 17.02 -13.84 12.45
CA GLU A 485 16.18 -12.82 11.80
C GLU A 485 16.53 -12.56 10.32
N ARG A 486 17.73 -12.93 9.87
CA ARG A 486 18.13 -12.81 8.46
C ARG A 486 17.53 -13.89 7.55
N TRP A 487 16.87 -14.90 8.11
CA TRP A 487 16.26 -16.00 7.35
C TRP A 487 14.77 -16.10 7.63
N SER A 488 13.94 -15.93 6.59
CA SER A 488 12.50 -16.17 6.66
C SER A 488 12.10 -17.66 6.58
N GLY A 489 13.04 -18.55 6.29
CA GLY A 489 12.78 -19.96 6.04
C GLY A 489 14.03 -20.84 6.10
N GLN A 490 14.03 -21.96 5.36
CA GLN A 490 15.17 -22.88 5.30
C GLN A 490 16.41 -22.25 4.64
N THR A 491 17.59 -22.76 4.99
CA THR A 491 18.83 -22.36 4.31
C THR A 491 18.84 -22.85 2.86
N ARG A 492 19.74 -22.28 2.04
CA ARG A 492 19.94 -22.71 0.66
C ARG A 492 20.10 -24.23 0.56
N ASN A 493 19.42 -24.84 -0.41
CA ASN A 493 19.52 -26.27 -0.68
C ASN A 493 20.88 -26.61 -1.33
N TRP A 494 21.70 -27.36 -0.59
CA TRP A 494 23.02 -27.85 -1.00
C TRP A 494 23.02 -29.35 -1.38
N GLU A 495 21.86 -29.97 -1.51
CA GLU A 495 21.74 -31.39 -1.86
C GLU A 495 21.79 -31.55 -3.39
N LEU A 496 22.64 -32.48 -3.84
CA LEU A 496 22.76 -32.86 -5.24
C LEU A 496 21.84 -34.03 -5.55
N VAL A 497 21.33 -34.07 -6.77
CA VAL A 497 20.65 -35.25 -7.30
C VAL A 497 21.66 -36.37 -7.53
N ASP A 498 21.29 -37.60 -7.18
CA ASP A 498 22.14 -38.78 -7.39
C ASP A 498 22.11 -39.27 -8.84
N LYS A 499 20.99 -39.03 -9.54
CA LYS A 499 20.77 -39.47 -10.91
C LYS A 499 20.54 -38.25 -11.82
N VAL A 500 21.29 -38.19 -12.93
CA VAL A 500 21.19 -37.12 -13.93
C VAL A 500 20.66 -37.72 -15.23
N HIS A 501 19.61 -37.11 -15.76
CA HIS A 501 18.97 -37.55 -17.01
C HIS A 501 19.36 -36.65 -18.17
N LEU A 502 19.67 -37.24 -19.32
CA LEU A 502 19.92 -36.51 -20.56
C LEU A 502 18.63 -35.81 -21.04
N ASN A 503 17.55 -36.57 -21.17
CA ASN A 503 16.21 -36.07 -21.44
C ASN A 503 15.28 -36.68 -20.38
N PRO A 504 14.68 -35.90 -19.47
CA PRO A 504 13.75 -36.46 -18.50
C PRO A 504 12.51 -36.99 -19.22
N ALA A 505 12.08 -38.21 -18.89
CA ALA A 505 10.79 -38.71 -19.32
C ALA A 505 9.72 -37.75 -18.78
N ARG A 506 8.80 -37.30 -19.63
CA ARG A 506 7.58 -36.67 -19.14
C ARG A 506 6.77 -37.79 -18.51
N ASP A 507 6.86 -37.94 -17.20
CA ASP A 507 5.84 -38.69 -16.47
C ASP A 507 4.51 -38.04 -16.84
N ARG A 508 3.65 -38.81 -17.53
CA ARG A 508 2.24 -38.44 -17.64
C ARG A 508 1.76 -38.43 -16.20
N ILE A 509 1.56 -37.24 -15.64
CA ILE A 509 0.75 -37.09 -14.45
C ILE A 509 -0.64 -37.55 -14.87
N GLU A 510 -0.94 -38.82 -14.65
CA GLU A 510 -2.33 -39.27 -14.56
C GLU A 510 -2.91 -38.52 -13.36
N ILE A 511 -3.72 -37.52 -13.66
CA ILE A 511 -4.58 -36.91 -12.66
C ILE A 511 -5.64 -37.98 -12.38
N GLU A 512 -5.35 -38.85 -11.41
CA GLU A 512 -6.39 -39.66 -10.78
C GLU A 512 -7.38 -38.72 -10.08
N GLY A 513 -8.64 -38.78 -10.50
CA GLY A 513 -9.78 -38.35 -9.69
C GLY A 513 -10.31 -36.94 -9.96
N VAL A 514 -11.04 -36.77 -11.06
CA VAL A 514 -12.35 -36.08 -11.00
C VAL A 514 -13.29 -36.79 -11.97
N LYS A 515 -14.20 -37.61 -11.42
CA LYS A 515 -15.50 -37.90 -12.04
C LYS A 515 -16.53 -37.02 -11.36
#